data_AF-A0A968MW22-F1
#
_entry.id   AF-A0A968MW22-F1
#
_cell.length_a   1.000
_cell.length_b   1.000
_cell.length_c   1.000
_cell.angle_alpha   90.00
_cell.angle_beta   90.00
_cell.angle_gamma   90.00
#
_symmetry.space_group_name_H-M   'P 1'
#
loop_
_entity.id
_entity.type
_entity.pdbx_description
1 polymer ?
#
loop_
_entity_poly.entity_id
_entity_poly.type
_entity_poly.pdbx_seq_one_letter_code
_entity_poly.pdbx_strand_id
1 'polypeptide(L)'
;MKNCREQLEVLKDPKFYPEHLPYFSNLITDSDGNLLFFEYLRDSEKINNQFHAYSYDMKGQFLGRSGFNVEGLDVSYHPASFQFSKGIIYVVATSKANSKEQIKLIKLKPKA
;
A
#
# COMPACT_ATOMS: atom_id res chain seq x y z
N MET A 1 -23.29 19.32 -8.42
CA MET A 1 -22.04 18.52 -8.52
C MET A 1 -21.44 18.46 -7.12
N LYS A 2 -21.23 17.26 -6.55
CA LYS A 2 -20.56 17.12 -5.25
C LYS A 2 -19.06 17.42 -5.42
N ASN A 3 -18.46 18.09 -4.45
CA ASN A 3 -17.05 18.48 -4.49
C ASN A 3 -16.15 17.23 -4.33
N CYS A 4 -14.95 17.19 -4.92
CA CYS A 4 -14.06 16.01 -4.87
C CYS A 4 -13.79 15.49 -3.45
N ARG A 5 -13.77 16.40 -2.46
CA ARG A 5 -13.63 16.06 -1.03
C ARG A 5 -14.81 15.24 -0.49
N GLU A 6 -16.03 15.58 -0.90
CA GLU A 6 -17.24 14.87 -0.47
C GLU A 6 -17.35 13.50 -1.12
N GLN A 7 -16.79 13.34 -2.34
CA GLN A 7 -16.72 12.05 -3.01
C GLN A 7 -15.70 11.11 -2.33
N LEU A 8 -14.59 11.64 -1.82
CA LEU A 8 -13.60 10.86 -1.07
C LEU A 8 -14.18 10.28 0.23
N GLU A 9 -15.00 11.03 0.98
CA GLU A 9 -15.64 10.52 2.19
C GLU A 9 -16.67 9.43 1.89
N VAL A 10 -17.35 9.50 0.74
CA VAL A 10 -18.26 8.44 0.26
C VAL A 10 -17.50 7.17 -0.11
N LEU A 11 -16.31 7.29 -0.71
CA LEU A 11 -15.46 6.15 -1.06
C LEU A 11 -14.75 5.51 0.13
N LYS A 12 -14.83 6.11 1.33
CA LYS A 12 -14.37 5.52 2.60
C LYS A 12 -15.48 4.73 3.32
N ASP A 13 -16.73 4.87 2.89
CA ASP A 13 -17.86 4.16 3.49
C ASP A 13 -17.83 2.69 3.01
N PRO A 14 -17.67 1.72 3.93
CA PRO A 14 -17.57 0.31 3.59
C PRO A 14 -18.74 -0.26 2.77
N LYS A 15 -19.90 0.41 2.74
CA LYS A 15 -21.05 -0.05 1.95
C LYS A 15 -20.86 0.08 0.44
N PHE A 16 -19.91 0.89 -0.01
CA PHE A 16 -19.57 1.04 -1.43
C PHE A 16 -18.40 0.16 -1.86
N TYR A 17 -17.90 -0.67 -0.94
CA TYR A 17 -16.83 -1.62 -1.23
C TYR A 17 -17.43 -2.79 -2.01
N PRO A 18 -16.89 -3.17 -3.18
CA PRO A 18 -17.28 -4.42 -3.84
C PRO A 18 -17.27 -5.60 -2.86
N GLU A 19 -18.26 -6.49 -2.94
CA GLU A 19 -18.42 -7.67 -2.04
C GLU A 19 -17.21 -8.62 -1.99
N HIS A 20 -16.29 -8.47 -2.93
CA HIS A 20 -15.06 -9.27 -3.04
C HIS A 20 -13.81 -8.40 -2.95
N LEU A 21 -13.91 -7.22 -2.33
CA LEU A 21 -12.71 -6.45 -2.07
C LEU A 21 -11.81 -7.25 -1.11
N PRO A 22 -10.57 -7.53 -1.50
CA PRO A 22 -9.58 -7.87 -0.49
C PRO A 22 -9.55 -6.72 0.51
N TYR A 23 -9.65 -7.02 1.80
CA TYR A 23 -9.71 -6.02 2.86
C TYR A 23 -8.54 -5.04 2.66
N PHE A 24 -8.81 -3.77 2.34
CA PHE A 24 -7.72 -2.81 2.20
C PHE A 24 -7.28 -2.37 3.59
N SER A 25 -5.98 -2.47 3.83
CA SER A 25 -5.40 -2.19 5.15
C SER A 25 -5.22 -0.71 5.40
N ASN A 26 -4.74 0.01 4.39
CA ASN A 26 -4.16 1.34 4.54
C ASN A 26 -4.32 2.16 3.26
N LEU A 27 -4.67 3.44 3.43
CA LEU A 27 -4.71 4.48 2.39
C LEU A 27 -3.62 5.49 2.69
N ILE A 28 -2.72 5.73 1.73
CA ILE A 28 -1.64 6.72 1.83
C ILE A 28 -1.69 7.63 0.61
N THR A 29 -1.44 8.92 0.82
CA THR A 29 -1.38 9.93 -0.25
C THR A 29 0.02 10.50 -0.39
N ASP A 30 0.48 10.75 -1.61
CA ASP A 30 1.72 11.51 -1.83
C ASP A 30 1.48 13.03 -1.96
N SER A 31 2.57 13.78 -2.15
CA SER A 31 2.55 15.24 -2.32
C SER A 31 1.78 15.71 -3.55
N ASP A 32 1.59 14.85 -4.54
CA ASP A 32 0.97 15.17 -5.82
C ASP A 32 -0.52 14.74 -5.83
N GLY A 33 -1.00 14.20 -4.70
CA GLY A 33 -2.38 13.74 -4.53
C GLY A 33 -2.63 12.33 -5.06
N ASN A 34 -1.59 11.58 -5.43
CA ASN A 34 -1.74 10.18 -5.83
C ASN A 34 -2.14 9.35 -4.61
N LEU A 35 -3.04 8.39 -4.82
CA LEU A 35 -3.53 7.50 -3.78
C LEU A 35 -2.91 6.12 -3.93
N LEU A 36 -2.56 5.54 -2.80
CA LEU A 36 -2.05 4.17 -2.72
C LEU A 36 -2.85 3.38 -1.68
N PHE A 37 -3.34 2.22 -2.08
CA PHE A 37 -4.10 1.29 -1.23
C PHE A 37 -3.39 -0.04 -1.11
N PHE A 38 -3.20 -0.54 0.10
CA PHE A 38 -2.58 -1.85 0.34
C PHE A 38 -3.62 -2.95 0.52
N GLU A 39 -3.48 -4.02 -0.25
CA GLU A 39 -4.30 -5.22 -0.17
C GLU A 39 -3.90 -6.08 1.06
N TYR A 40 -4.84 -6.41 1.96
CA TYR A 40 -4.61 -7.52 2.89
C TYR A 40 -4.73 -8.83 2.11
N LEU A 41 -3.62 -9.56 2.03
CA LEU A 41 -3.64 -10.93 1.56
C LEU A 41 -4.29 -11.82 2.64
N ARG A 42 -5.11 -12.78 2.19
CA ARG A 42 -5.67 -13.80 3.09
C ARG A 42 -4.53 -14.59 3.73
N ASP A 43 -4.76 -15.19 4.90
CA ASP A 43 -3.71 -15.97 5.59
C ASP A 43 -3.12 -17.09 4.71
N SER A 44 -3.93 -17.68 3.83
CA SER A 44 -3.51 -18.67 2.83
C SER A 44 -2.64 -18.11 1.70
N GLU A 45 -2.60 -16.79 1.55
CA GLU A 45 -1.85 -16.04 0.52
C GLU A 45 -0.65 -15.28 1.12
N LYS A 46 -0.45 -15.31 2.44
CA LYS A 46 0.71 -14.73 3.15
C LYS A 46 1.98 -15.55 2.95
N ILE A 47 2.28 -15.92 1.70
CA ILE A 47 3.54 -16.55 1.34
C ILE A 47 4.57 -15.43 1.23
N ASN A 48 5.55 -15.41 2.14
CA ASN A 48 6.77 -14.60 2.08
C ASN A 48 6.57 -13.09 1.84
N ASN A 49 6.15 -12.35 2.87
CA ASN A 49 6.18 -10.89 2.88
C ASN A 49 5.68 -10.21 1.58
N GLN A 50 4.72 -10.86 0.93
CA GLN A 50 4.11 -10.38 -0.28
C GLN A 50 3.01 -9.40 0.08
N PHE A 51 2.92 -8.32 -0.69
CA PHE A 51 1.76 -7.43 -0.62
C PHE A 51 1.47 -6.87 -1.99
N HIS A 52 0.22 -6.48 -2.19
CA HIS A 52 -0.18 -5.76 -3.37
C HIS A 52 -0.58 -4.34 -3.02
N ALA A 53 -0.30 -3.42 -3.94
CA ALA A 53 -0.72 -2.04 -3.84
C ALA A 53 -1.47 -1.62 -5.10
N TYR A 54 -2.60 -0.96 -4.91
CA TYR A 54 -3.38 -0.34 -5.96
C TYR A 54 -3.04 1.15 -5.99
N SER A 55 -2.73 1.66 -7.17
CA SER A 55 -2.35 3.07 -7.37
C SER A 55 -3.46 3.79 -8.12
N TYR A 56 -3.80 4.99 -7.68
CA TYR A 56 -4.73 5.88 -8.35
C TYR A 56 -4.13 7.28 -8.43
N ASP A 57 -4.47 8.02 -9.48
CA ASP A 57 -4.10 9.43 -9.58
C ASP A 57 -5.01 10.33 -8.73
N MET A 58 -4.68 11.63 -8.69
CA MET A 58 -5.45 12.64 -7.97
C MET A 58 -6.90 12.83 -8.44
N LYS A 59 -7.26 12.30 -9.61
CA LYS A 59 -8.63 12.32 -10.16
C LYS A 59 -9.41 11.05 -9.81
N GLY A 60 -8.79 10.13 -9.09
CA GLY A 60 -9.35 8.82 -8.78
C GLY A 60 -9.27 7.83 -9.95
N GLN A 61 -8.47 8.11 -10.98
CA GLN A 61 -8.24 7.17 -12.07
C GLN A 61 -7.32 6.04 -11.60
N PHE A 62 -7.74 4.80 -11.81
CA PHE A 62 -6.91 3.64 -11.54
C PHE A 62 -5.69 3.63 -12.48
N LEU A 63 -4.49 3.57 -11.89
CA LEU A 63 -3.22 3.53 -12.62
C LEU A 63 -2.71 2.11 -12.79
N GLY A 64 -2.89 1.26 -11.79
CA GLY A 64 -2.39 -0.11 -11.84
C GLY A 64 -2.34 -0.81 -10.49
N ARG A 65 -2.12 -2.13 -10.54
CA ARG A 65 -1.92 -3.00 -9.37
C ARG A 65 -0.50 -3.53 -9.40
N SER A 66 0.25 -3.26 -8.34
CA SER A 66 1.63 -3.71 -8.17
C SER A 66 1.72 -4.79 -7.10
N GLY A 67 2.51 -5.83 -7.37
CA GLY A 67 2.89 -6.80 -6.35
C GLY A 67 4.35 -6.64 -5.96
N PHE A 68 4.61 -6.70 -4.65
CA PHE A 68 5.93 -6.61 -4.07
C PHE A 68 6.22 -7.88 -3.30
N ASN A 69 7.34 -8.53 -3.62
CA ASN A 69 7.91 -9.62 -2.85
C ASN A 69 9.27 -9.13 -2.35
N VAL A 70 9.45 -9.06 -1.03
CA VAL A 70 10.69 -8.59 -0.40
C VAL A 70 11.35 -9.78 0.29
N GLU A 71 12.23 -10.47 -0.43
CA GLU A 71 12.91 -11.65 0.07
C GLU A 71 14.00 -11.32 1.10
N GLY A 72 14.11 -12.13 2.15
CA GLY A 72 15.16 -12.02 3.17
C GLY A 72 15.00 -10.88 4.18
N LEU A 73 13.93 -10.08 4.07
CA LEU A 73 13.64 -8.96 4.97
C LEU A 73 12.24 -9.13 5.57
N ASP A 74 12.07 -8.70 6.82
CA ASP A 74 10.80 -8.59 7.51
C ASP A 74 10.24 -7.18 7.35
N VAL A 75 9.12 -7.04 6.65
CA VAL A 75 8.49 -5.75 6.41
C VAL A 75 7.47 -5.50 7.52
N SER A 76 7.55 -4.33 8.17
CA SER A 76 6.51 -3.92 9.11
C SER A 76 5.29 -3.45 8.32
N TYR A 77 4.20 -4.23 8.37
CA TYR A 77 2.95 -3.94 7.65
C TYR A 77 2.07 -2.86 8.32
N HIS A 78 2.59 -2.19 9.35
CA HIS A 78 1.87 -1.10 9.99
C HIS A 78 1.81 0.12 9.03
N PRO A 79 0.65 0.79 8.86
CA PRO A 79 0.52 1.96 7.99
C PRO A 79 1.61 3.02 8.17
N ALA A 80 1.95 3.30 9.43
CA ALA A 80 2.98 4.29 9.79
C ALA A 80 4.39 3.91 9.33
N SER A 81 4.62 2.65 8.94
CA SER A 81 5.90 2.15 8.44
C SER A 81 6.11 2.42 6.95
N PHE A 82 5.07 2.88 6.25
CA PHE A 82 5.11 3.23 4.83
C PHE A 82 5.02 4.75 4.64
N GLN A 83 5.87 5.27 3.76
CA GLN A 83 5.77 6.63 3.25
C GLN A 83 5.58 6.60 1.74
N PHE A 84 4.58 7.31 1.24
CA PHE A 84 4.37 7.49 -0.19
C PHE A 84 4.75 8.93 -0.58
N SER A 85 5.64 9.08 -1.56
CA SER A 85 6.12 10.39 -2.01
C SER A 85 6.54 10.33 -3.48
N LYS A 86 5.98 11.21 -4.31
CA LYS A 86 6.30 11.33 -5.74
C LYS A 86 6.21 9.99 -6.48
N GLY A 87 5.12 9.25 -6.26
CA GLY A 87 4.90 7.92 -6.86
C GLY A 87 5.86 6.82 -6.37
N ILE A 88 6.62 7.04 -5.29
CA ILE A 88 7.55 6.07 -4.72
C ILE A 88 7.11 5.70 -3.31
N ILE A 89 7.15 4.41 -3.00
CA ILE A 89 6.90 3.86 -1.67
C ILE A 89 8.25 3.68 -0.97
N TYR A 90 8.36 4.21 0.24
CA TYR A 90 9.47 3.95 1.14
C TYR A 90 8.95 3.13 2.32
N VAL A 91 9.66 2.07 2.69
CA VAL A 91 9.27 1.19 3.79
C VAL A 91 10.47 0.81 4.64
N VAL A 92 10.26 0.75 5.95
CA VAL A 92 11.25 0.25 6.90
C VAL A 92 11.09 -1.26 7.07
N ALA A 93 12.19 -1.99 6.92
CA ALA A 93 12.22 -3.45 7.07
C ALA A 93 13.42 -3.90 7.91
N THR A 94 13.33 -5.06 8.55
CA THR A 94 14.43 -5.64 9.32
C THR A 94 15.02 -6.86 8.61
N SER A 95 16.34 -7.04 8.71
CA SER A 95 17.00 -8.25 8.20
C SER A 95 16.79 -9.43 9.15
N LYS A 96 16.38 -10.60 8.63
CA LYS A 96 16.32 -11.85 9.41
C LYS A 96 17.68 -12.53 9.59
N ALA A 97 18.72 -12.07 8.89
CA ALA A 97 20.02 -12.73 8.87
C ALA A 97 20.95 -12.26 10.01
N ASN A 98 21.35 -13.23 10.85
CA ASN A 98 22.52 -13.24 11.73
C ASN A 98 22.52 -12.27 12.92
N SER A 99 22.01 -12.73 14.07
CA SER A 99 22.26 -12.32 15.48
C SER A 99 22.25 -10.83 15.87
N LYS A 100 22.11 -9.90 14.93
CA LYS A 100 21.93 -8.46 15.10
C LYS A 100 20.86 -8.00 14.13
N GLU A 101 19.72 -7.59 14.67
CA GLU A 101 18.66 -6.97 13.89
C GLU A 101 19.22 -5.71 13.19
N GLN A 102 19.13 -5.67 11.86
CA GLN A 102 19.49 -4.49 11.07
C GLN A 102 18.24 -3.90 10.46
N ILE A 103 18.02 -2.61 10.71
CA ILE A 103 16.94 -1.83 10.08
C ILE A 103 17.42 -1.34 8.71
N LYS A 104 16.60 -1.51 7.68
CA LYS A 104 16.83 -1.06 6.31
C LYS A 104 15.67 -0.20 5.83
N LEU A 105 15.98 0.86 5.09
CA LEU A 105 15.00 1.62 4.33
C LEU A 105 14.98 1.11 2.89
N ILE A 106 13.82 0.66 2.42
CA ILE A 106 13.65 0.11 1.07
C ILE A 106 12.84 1.10 0.24
N LYS A 107 13.27 1.29 -1.01
CA LYS A 107 12.55 2.05 -2.03
C LYS A 107 11.85 1.08 -2.97
N LEU A 108 10.54 1.23 -3.12
CA LEU A 108 9.69 0.44 -4.00
C LEU A 108 8.98 1.34 -5.01
N LYS A 109 8.98 0.95 -6.28
CA LYS A 109 8.30 1.68 -7.34
C LYS A 109 7.09 0.85 -7.82
N PRO A 110 5.86 1.36 -7.66
CA PRO A 110 4.69 0.75 -8.29
C PRO A 110 4.90 0.67 -9.81
N LYS A 111 4.57 -0.48 -10.39
CA LYS A 111 4.36 -0.63 -11.82
C LYS A 111 2.92 -0.18 -12.12
N ALA A 112 2.80 0.85 -12.95
CA ALA A 112 1.56 1.18 -13.65
C ALA A 112 1.38 0.19 -14.79
#